data_AF-A0A367R2I7-F1
#
_entry.id   AF-A0A367R2I7-F1
#
_cell.length_a   1.000
_cell.length_b   1.000
_cell.length_c   1.000
_cell.angle_alpha   90.00
_cell.angle_beta   90.00
_cell.angle_gamma   90.00
#
_symmetry.space_group_name_H-M   'P 1'
#
loop_
_entity.id
_entity.type
_entity.pdbx_description
1 polymer ?
#
loop_
_entity_poly.entity_id
_entity_poly.type
_entity_poly.pdbx_seq_one_letter_code
_entity_poly.pdbx_strand_id
1 'polypeptide(L)' 'MNYESRRITISYLAVIELCKIFDLPQDAPTQALSAGVEKLIFQHGNVQASPKPETATSTQPNKSALSAMVTNFKGAA' A
#
# COMPACT_ATOMS: atom_id res chain seq x y z
N MET A 1 8.17 -4.63 12.74
CA MET A 1 7.72 -3.66 11.71
C MET A 1 8.96 -3.00 11.15
N ASN A 2 9.16 -3.05 9.84
CA ASN A 2 10.29 -2.39 9.20
C ASN A 2 9.82 -1.00 8.76
N TYR A 3 10.26 0.06 9.45
CA TYR A 3 9.91 1.43 9.11
C TYR A 3 10.91 1.95 8.10
N GLU A 4 10.45 2.31 6.90
CA GLU A 4 11.29 2.91 5.87
C GLU A 4 11.25 4.43 6.00
N SER A 5 12.42 5.06 6.12
CA SER A 5 12.56 6.53 6.10
C SER A 5 13.08 6.97 4.74
N ARG A 6 12.40 7.92 4.09
CA ARG A 6 12.82 8.51 2.83
C ARG A 6 12.99 10.02 2.97
N ARG A 7 14.06 10.55 2.39
CA ARG A 7 14.25 12.00 2.24
C ARG A 7 13.55 12.46 0.96
N ILE A 8 12.83 13.56 1.04
CA ILE A 8 12.09 14.13 -0.09
C ILE A 8 12.59 15.55 -0.30
N THR A 9 12.96 15.88 -1.54
CA THR A 9 13.29 17.25 -1.93
C THR A 9 12.07 17.86 -2.60
N ILE A 10 11.66 19.04 -2.16
CA ILE A 10 10.47 19.73 -2.65
C ILE A 10 10.89 21.04 -3.30
N SER A 11 10.32 21.34 -4.48
CA SER A 11 10.54 22.61 -5.16
C SER A 11 10.03 23.78 -4.33
N TYR A 12 10.75 24.90 -4.35
CA TYR A 12 10.35 26.12 -3.65
C TYR A 12 8.93 26.60 -4.06
N LEU A 13 8.57 26.48 -5.34
CA LEU A 13 7.23 26.88 -5.81
C LEU A 13 6.13 26.01 -5.22
N ALA A 14 6.38 24.71 -5.04
CA ALA A 14 5.43 23.81 -4.41
C ALA A 14 5.23 24.13 -2.91
N VAL A 15 6.27 24.64 -2.23
CA VAL A 15 6.15 25.13 -0.85
C VAL A 15 5.24 26.37 -0.78
N ILE A 16 5.33 27.28 -1.75
CA ILE A 16 4.43 28.45 -1.81
C ILE A 16 2.97 28.00 -1.98
N GLU A 17 2.71 27.03 -2.85
CA GLU A 17 1.37 26.47 -3.03
C GLU A 17 0.87 25.75 -1.77
N LEU A 18 1.75 24.98 -1.11
CA LEU A 18 1.46 24.34 0.17
C LEU A 18 1.01 25.37 1.21
N CYS A 19 1.75 26.50 1.32
CA CYS A 19 1.39 27.56 2.24
C CYS A 19 -0.01 28.12 1.94
N LYS A 20 -0.37 28.30 0.66
CA LYS A 20 -1.71 28.76 0.28
C LYS A 20 -2.80 27.74 0.61
N ILE A 21 -2.56 26.45 0.38
CA ILE A 21 -3.53 25.37 0.63
C ILE A 21 -3.86 25.26 2.12
N PHE A 22 -2.86 25.42 2.98
CA PHE A 22 -3.00 25.28 4.43
C PHE A 22 -3.13 26.62 5.18
N ASP A 23 -3.30 27.73 4.46
CA ASP A 23 -3.39 29.09 5.00
C ASP A 23 -2.24 29.43 5.97
N LEU A 24 -1.03 29.00 5.59
CA LEU A 24 0.20 29.24 6.34
C LEU A 24 0.90 30.51 5.83
N PRO A 25 1.58 31.26 6.71
CA PRO A 25 2.44 32.35 6.27
C PRO A 25 3.58 31.82 5.41
N GLN A 26 4.06 32.63 4.46
CA GLN A 26 5.16 32.24 3.58
C GLN A 26 6.47 32.01 4.35
N ASP A 27 6.63 32.70 5.48
CA ASP A 27 7.74 32.57 6.42
C ASP A 27 7.43 31.56 7.54
N ALA A 28 6.53 30.61 7.30
CA ALA A 28 6.18 29.59 8.28
C ALA A 28 7.42 28.78 8.70
N PRO A 29 7.51 28.39 9.99
CA PRO A 29 8.62 27.58 10.47
C PRO A 29 8.64 26.23 9.75
N THR A 30 9.84 25.66 9.57
CA THR A 30 10.05 24.37 8.89
C THR A 30 9.16 23.25 9.44
N GLN A 31 8.85 23.27 10.74
CA GLN A 31 7.96 22.30 11.37
C GLN A 31 6.51 22.38 10.87
N ALA A 32 6.00 23.59 10.61
CA ALA A 32 4.65 23.76 10.07
C ALA A 32 4.58 23.29 8.62
N LEU A 33 5.63 23.56 7.84
CA LEU A 33 5.77 23.06 6.48
C LEU A 33 5.85 21.54 6.44
N SER A 34 6.67 20.92 7.30
CA SER A 34 6.78 19.46 7.38
C SER A 34 5.44 18.81 7.75
N ALA A 35 4.70 19.38 8.71
CA ALA A 35 3.38 18.88 9.09
C ALA A 35 2.37 18.98 7.93
N GLY A 36 2.38 20.07 7.15
CA GLY A 36 1.56 20.21 5.95
C GLY A 36 1.87 19.17 4.89
N VAL A 37 3.17 18.92 4.64
CA VAL A 37 3.62 17.87 3.71
C VAL A 37 3.22 16.48 4.19
N GLU A 38 3.42 16.17 5.46
CA GLU A 38 3.00 14.88 6.05
C GLU A 38 1.49 14.68 5.88
N LYS A 39 0.69 15.70 6.16
CA LYS A 39 -0.76 15.65 5.97
C LYS A 39 -1.13 15.34 4.52
N LEU A 40 -0.46 15.94 3.53
CA LEU A 40 -0.68 15.60 2.11
C LEU A 40 -0.27 14.16 1.78
N ILE A 41 0.86 13.69 2.30
CA ILE A 41 1.32 12.31 2.09
C ILE A 41 0.30 11.31 2.65
N PHE A 42 -0.24 11.56 3.84
CA PHE A 42 -1.24 10.66 4.42
C PHE A 42 -2.62 10.79 3.76
N GLN A 43 -3.00 11.98 3.30
CA GLN A 43 -4.27 12.20 2.60
C GLN A 43 -4.28 11.63 1.17
N HIS A 44 -3.20 11.82 0.42
CA HIS A 44 -3.13 11.47 -1.01
C HIS A 44 -2.18 10.32 -1.32
N GLY A 45 -1.16 10.09 -0.49
CA GLY A 45 -0.19 9.01 -0.66
C GLY A 45 -0.65 7.67 -0.09
N ASN A 46 -1.75 7.62 0.67
CA ASN A 46 -2.32 6.38 1.18
C ASN A 46 -3.20 5.63 0.15
N VAL A 47 -3.11 6.01 -1.14
CA VAL A 47 -3.47 5.08 -2.21
C VAL A 47 -2.33 4.06 -2.31
N GLN A 48 -2.22 3.19 -1.30
CA GLN A 48 -1.57 1.91 -1.49
C GLN A 48 -2.23 1.34 -2.74
N ALA A 49 -1.45 1.19 -3.82
CA ALA A 49 -1.86 0.33 -4.91
C ALA A 49 -2.34 -0.95 -4.24
N SER A 50 -3.63 -1.27 -4.41
CA SER A 50 -4.23 -2.50 -3.89
C SER A 50 -3.18 -3.58 -4.07
N PRO A 51 -2.80 -4.33 -3.02
CA PRO A 51 -1.80 -5.38 -3.16
C PRO A 51 -2.21 -6.15 -4.41
N LYS A 52 -1.34 -6.12 -5.43
CA LYS A 52 -1.58 -6.83 -6.68
C LYS A 52 -1.98 -8.22 -6.20
N PRO A 53 -3.18 -8.73 -6.51
CA PRO A 53 -3.55 -10.06 -6.08
C PRO A 53 -2.43 -10.95 -6.59
N GLU A 54 -1.59 -11.41 -5.67
CA GLU A 54 -0.73 -12.52 -5.96
C GLU A 54 -1.71 -13.57 -6.41
N THR A 55 -1.60 -13.98 -7.67
CA THR A 55 -2.32 -15.14 -8.15
C THR A 55 -1.80 -16.27 -7.26
N ALA A 56 -2.46 -16.49 -6.12
CA ALA A 56 -2.31 -17.68 -5.36
C ALA A 56 -2.78 -18.75 -6.33
N THR A 57 -1.84 -19.38 -7.04
CA THR A 57 -2.06 -20.73 -7.52
C THR A 57 -2.43 -21.50 -6.26
N SER A 58 -3.73 -21.59 -6.04
CA SER A 58 -4.37 -22.51 -5.11
C SER A 58 -4.08 -23.90 -5.67
N THR A 59 -2.83 -24.33 -5.54
CA THR A 59 -2.42 -25.71 -5.71
C THR A 59 -2.96 -26.39 -4.46
N GLN A 60 -4.28 -26.65 -4.41
CA GLN A 60 -4.85 -27.58 -3.45
C GLN A 60 -4.37 -28.97 -3.89
N PRO A 61 -3.29 -29.53 -3.30
CA PRO A 61 -2.66 -30.75 -3.82
C PRO A 61 -3.59 -31.96 -3.65
N ASN A 62 -4.58 -31.82 -2.77
CA ASN A 62 -5.37 -32.93 -2.27
C ASN A 62 -6.63 -33.22 -3.09
N LYS A 63 -7.01 -32.38 -4.07
CA LYS A 63 -8.22 -32.66 -4.88
C LYS A 63 -8.06 -33.89 -5.77
N SER A 64 -6.89 -34.08 -6.39
CA SER A 64 -6.59 -35.24 -7.23
C SER A 64 -6.44 -36.52 -6.41
N ALA A 65 -5.82 -36.44 -5.22
CA ALA A 65 -5.69 -37.57 -4.32
C ALA A 65 -7.06 -38.03 -3.79
N LEU A 66 -7.96 -37.10 -3.44
CA LEU A 66 -9.32 -37.41 -3.00
C LEU A 66 -10.16 -38.06 -4.11
N SER A 67 -10.10 -37.57 -5.34
CA SER A 67 -10.84 -38.19 -6.44
C SER A 67 -10.31 -39.58 -6.81
N ALA A 68 -8.99 -39.82 -6.71
CA ALA A 68 -8.40 -41.14 -6.91
C ALA A 68 -8.90 -42.17 -5.86
N MET A 69 -9.04 -41.78 -4.59
CA MET A 69 -9.60 -42.65 -3.55
C MET A 69 -11.06 -43.04 -3.83
N VAL A 70 -11.88 -42.10 -4.33
CA VAL A 70 -13.29 -42.37 -4.67
C VAL A 70 -13.41 -43.34 -5.84
N THR A 71 -12.58 -43.22 -6.88
CA THR A 71 -12.56 -44.20 -7.98
C THR A 71 -12.13 -45.59 -7.53
N ASN A 72 -11.15 -45.68 -6.62
CA ASN A 72 -10.67 -46.98 -6.14
C ASN A 72 -11.67 -47.68 -5.20
N PHE A 73 -12.61 -46.94 -4.58
CA PHE A 73 -13.65 -47.53 -3.74
C PHE A 73 -14.84 -48.10 -4.54
N LYS A 74 -14.98 -47.76 -5.83
CA LYS A 74 -16.07 -48.26 -6.69
C LYS A 74 -15.79 -49.63 -7.32
N GLY A 75 -14.73 -50.32 -6.88
CA GLY A 75 -14.30 -51.63 -7.40
C GLY A 75 -14.17 -52.75 -6.37
N ALA A 76 -14.67 -52.57 -5.13
CA ALA A 76 -14.79 -53.64 -4.15
C ALA A 76 -16.28 -53.94 -3.91
N ALA A 77 -16.84 -54.74 -4.82
CA ALA A 77 -18.08 -55.49 -4.63
C ALA A 77 -17.71 -56.97 -4.48
#